data_AF-A0A1H7NR27-F1
#
_entry.id   AF-A0A1H7NR27-F1
#
_cell.length_a   1.000
_cell.length_b   1.000
_cell.length_c   1.000
_cell.angle_alpha   90.00
_cell.angle_beta   90.00
_cell.angle_gamma   90.00
#
_symmetry.space_group_name_H-M   'P 1'
#
loop_
_entity.id
_entity.type
_entity.pdbx_description
1 polymer ?
#
loop_
_entity_poly.entity_id
_entity_poly.type
_entity_poly.pdbx_seq_one_letter_code
_entity_poly.pdbx_strand_id
1 'polypeptide(L)' 'MRVHADGVTPAPRALLISQFRLRPDFHVELDRPVFVGAGDRLSFEQGTLVVTGPTGRQRFRAARESHWICR' A
#
# COMPACT_ATOMS: atom_id res chain seq x y z
N MET A 1 6.29 8.31 4.60
CA MET A 1 6.95 7.93 3.32
C MET A 1 5.85 7.65 2.30
N ARG A 2 5.87 8.28 1.11
CA ARG A 2 4.82 8.07 0.08
C ARG A 2 5.26 6.93 -0.84
N VAL A 3 4.51 5.83 -0.84
CA VAL A 3 4.73 4.68 -1.74
C VAL A 3 3.73 4.79 -2.89
N HIS A 4 4.21 4.76 -4.13
CA HIS A 4 3.33 4.61 -5.30
C HIS A 4 2.91 3.14 -5.35
N ALA A 5 1.62 2.85 -5.46
CA ALA A 5 1.10 1.48 -5.36
C ALA A 5 1.55 0.55 -6.52
N ASP A 6 2.12 1.10 -7.60
CA ASP A 6 2.80 0.35 -8.67
C ASP A 6 4.32 0.21 -8.46
N GLY A 7 4.83 0.52 -7.26
CA GLY A 7 6.26 0.48 -6.94
C GLY A 7 6.66 -0.74 -6.12
N VAL A 8 7.68 -1.47 -6.58
CA VAL A 8 8.40 -2.47 -5.79
C VAL A 8 9.06 -1.76 -4.61
N THR A 9 8.90 -2.28 -3.39
CA THR A 9 9.54 -1.71 -2.20
C THR A 9 11.06 -1.70 -2.36
N PRO A 10 11.74 -0.53 -2.28
CA PRO A 10 13.19 -0.48 -2.42
C PRO A 10 13.84 -1.22 -1.24
N ALA A 11 14.58 -2.28 -1.56
CA ALA A 11 15.26 -3.14 -0.59
C ALA A 11 16.48 -2.43 0.04
N PRO A 12 16.87 -2.76 1.30
CA PRO A 12 16.58 -4.04 1.96
C PRO A 12 15.80 -3.94 3.29
N ARG A 13 14.95 -2.93 3.50
CA ARG A 13 14.26 -2.75 4.79
C ARG A 13 12.75 -3.01 4.69
N ALA A 14 12.21 -3.71 5.69
CA ALA A 14 10.77 -3.79 5.88
C ALA A 14 10.20 -2.40 6.18
N LEU A 15 9.05 -2.09 5.61
CA LEU A 15 8.40 -0.78 5.72
C LEU A 15 7.03 -0.94 6.36
N LEU A 16 6.73 -0.04 7.29
CA LEU A 16 5.39 0.08 7.86
C LEU A 16 4.60 1.09 7.04
N ILE A 17 3.54 0.64 6.38
CA ILE A 17 2.65 1.48 5.59
C ILE A 17 1.37 1.67 6.37
N SER A 18 1.03 2.92 6.70
CA SER A 18 -0.28 3.32 7.21
C SER A 18 -1.11 4.10 6.18
N GLN A 19 -0.45 4.74 5.23
CA GLN A 19 -1.07 5.55 4.19
C GLN A 19 -0.18 5.57 2.95
N PHE A 20 -0.80 5.75 1.78
CA PHE A 20 -0.08 5.84 0.52
C PHE A 20 -0.85 6.65 -0.51
N ARG A 21 -0.14 7.09 -1.56
CA ARG A 21 -0.72 7.86 -2.65
C ARG A 21 -0.85 6.96 -3.87
N LEU A 22 -2.08 6.64 -4.24
CA LEU A 22 -2.38 5.75 -5.37
C LEU A 22 -2.24 6.48 -6.71
N ARG A 23 -2.74 7.72 -6.79
CA ARG A 23 -2.60 8.63 -7.94
C ARG A 23 -2.16 10.00 -7.44
N PRO A 24 -1.57 10.89 -8.27
CA PRO A 24 -1.04 12.19 -7.80
C PRO A 24 -2.02 13.03 -6.98
N ASP A 25 -3.32 12.85 -7.25
CA ASP A 25 -4.51 13.50 -6.72
C ASP A 25 -5.37 12.59 -5.83
N PHE A 26 -4.95 11.35 -5.53
CA PHE A 26 -5.75 10.40 -4.75
C PHE A 26 -4.93 9.73 -3.64
N HIS A 27 -5.42 9.89 -2.41
CA HIS A 27 -4.76 9.42 -1.20
C HIS A 27 -5.59 8.34 -0.49
N VAL A 28 -4.90 7.39 0.13
CA VAL A 28 -5.51 6.25 0.82
C VAL A 28 -4.86 6.08 2.20
N GLU A 29 -5.69 5.93 3.23
CA GLU A 29 -5.30 5.61 4.60
C GLU A 29 -5.85 4.22 4.98
N LEU A 30 -5.00 3.39 5.59
CA LEU A 30 -5.35 2.04 6.01
C LEU A 30 -6.00 2.04 7.41
N ASP A 31 -6.93 1.11 7.64
CA ASP A 31 -7.51 0.88 8.97
C ASP A 31 -6.45 0.57 10.03
N ARG A 32 -5.43 -0.19 9.61
CA ARG A 32 -4.28 -0.52 10.45
C ARG A 32 -3.01 -0.53 9.61
N PRO A 33 -1.88 -0.06 10.17
CA PRO A 33 -0.60 -0.15 9.51
C PRO A 33 -0.24 -1.60 9.14
N VAL A 34 0.45 -1.78 8.01
CA VAL A 34 0.92 -3.08 7.53
C VAL A 34 2.42 -3.07 7.28
N PHE A 35 3.09 -4.13 7.73
CA PHE A 35 4.50 -4.37 7.40
C PHE A 35 4.60 -5.01 6.02
N VAL A 36 5.33 -4.36 5.12
CA VAL A 36 5.70 -4.87 3.80
C VAL A 36 7.19 -5.16 3.78
N GLY A 37 7.55 -6.35 3.34
CA GLY A 37 8.92 -6.80 3.17
C GLY A 37 9.50 -6.39 1.82
N ALA A 38 10.79 -6.66 1.66
CA ALA A 38 11.43 -6.60 0.35
C ALA A 38 10.82 -7.66 -0.57
N GLY A 39 10.52 -7.27 -1.82
CA GLY A 39 9.91 -8.16 -2.80
C GLY A 39 8.40 -8.39 -2.63
N ASP A 40 7.76 -7.77 -1.64
CA ASP A 40 6.30 -7.73 -1.57
C ASP A 40 5.76 -6.83 -2.70
N ARG A 41 4.79 -7.35 -3.46
CA ARG A 41 4.03 -6.58 -4.44
C ARG A 41 2.76 -6.03 -3.80
N LEU A 42 2.47 -4.77 -4.04
CA LEU A 42 1.27 -4.09 -3.55
C LEU A 42 0.28 -3.89 -4.70
N SER A 43 -1.01 -4.10 -4.44
CA SER A 43 -2.09 -3.65 -5.33
C SER A 43 -3.25 -3.13 -4.48
N PHE A 44 -4.04 -2.22 -5.04
CA PHE A 44 -5.19 -1.64 -4.34
C PHE A 44 -6.45 -1.81 -5.17
N GLU A 45 -7.42 -2.55 -4.63
CA GLU A 45 -8.66 -2.90 -5.31
C GLU A 45 -9.85 -2.72 -4.37
N GLN A 46 -10.88 -2.00 -4.83
CA GLN A 46 -12.15 -1.84 -4.12
C GLN A 46 -12.00 -1.44 -2.63
N GLY A 47 -11.08 -0.53 -2.32
CA GLY A 47 -10.85 -0.09 -0.93
C GLY A 47 -9.95 -1.01 -0.12
N THR A 48 -9.34 -2.03 -0.73
CA THR A 48 -8.48 -3.01 -0.04
C THR A 48 -7.08 -3.00 -0.64
N LEU A 49 -6.07 -2.85 0.22
CA LEU A 49 -4.67 -3.09 -0.12
C LEU A 49 -4.38 -4.59 -0.06
N VAL A 50 -3.90 -5.14 -1.17
CA VAL A 50 -3.42 -6.51 -1.30
C VAL A 50 -1.89 -6.48 -1.30
N VAL A 51 -1.29 -7.26 -0.42
CA VAL A 51 0.16 -7.46 -0.33
C VAL A 51 0.46 -8.90 -0.72
N THR A 52 1.11 -9.09 -1.86
CA THR A 52 1.54 -10.41 -2.35
C THR A 52 3.03 -10.58 -2.09
N GLY A 53 3.38 -11.50 -1.21
CA GLY A 53 4.78 -11.83 -0.94
C GLY A 53 5.45 -12.57 -2.10
N PRO A 54 6.78 -12.68 -2.09
CA PRO A 54 7.54 -13.33 -3.16
C PRO A 54 7.22 -14.83 -3.31
N THR A 55 6.68 -15.47 -2.26
CA THR A 55 6.20 -16.86 -2.29
C THR A 55 4.74 -16.99 -2.76
N GLY A 56 4.11 -15.88 -3.18
CA GLY A 56 2.70 -15.84 -3.58
C GLY A 56 1.70 -15.71 -2.43
N ARG A 57 2.16 -15.72 -1.16
CA ARG A 57 1.26 -15.55 -0.01
C ARG A 57 0.65 -14.14 -0.01
N GLN A 58 -0.68 -14.07 0.03
CA GLN A 58 -1.41 -12.81 0.03
C GLN A 58 -1.86 -12.38 1.44
N ARG A 59 -1.88 -11.06 1.66
CA ARG A 59 -2.42 -10.41 2.85
C ARG A 59 -3.30 -9.23 2.42
N PHE A 60 -4.47 -9.11 3.02
CA PHE A 60 -5.46 -8.09 2.68
C PHE A 60 -5.62 -7.08 3.81
N ARG A 61 -5.69 -5.79 3.49
CA ARG A 61 -5.88 -4.70 4.46
C ARG A 61 -6.89 -3.72 3.94
N ALA A 62 -7.97 -3.51 4.69
CA ALA A 62 -8.97 -2.52 4.36
C ALA A 62 -8.39 -1.09 4.53
N ALA A 63 -8.80 -0.21 3.62
CA ALA A 63 -8.64 1.21 3.76
C ALA A 63 -9.74 1.77 4.64
N ARG A 64 -9.35 2.64 5.57
CA ARG A 64 -10.26 3.38 6.42
C ARG A 64 -10.93 4.50 5.65
N GLU A 65 -10.10 5.26 4.94
CA GLU A 65 -10.50 6.44 4.21
C GLU A 65 -9.72 6.53 2.92
N SER A 66 -10.38 7.03 1.89
CA SER A 66 -9.74 7.38 0.63
C SER A 66 -10.40 8.62 0.07
N HIS A 67 -9.59 9.58 -0.35
CA HIS A 67 -10.09 10.88 -0.77
C HIS A 67 -9.27 11.46 -1.91
N TRP A 68 -9.96 12.26 -2.71
CA TRP A 68 -9.33 13.10 -3.71
C TRP A 68 -8.70 14.31 -3.03
N ILE A 69 -7.45 14.59 -3.36
CA ILE A 69 -6.77 15.82 -2.99
C ILE A 69 -7.26 16.88 -3.98
N CYS A 70 -8.37 17.54 -3.67
CA CYS A 70 -8.78 18.74 -4.41
C CYS A 70 -7.68 19.79 -4.22
N ARG A 71 -7.03 20.19 -5.32
CA ARG A 71 -6.08 21.31 -5.34
C ARG A 71 -6.81 22.61 -5.61
#